data_AF-A0A2W6T679-F1
#
_entry.id   AF-A0A2W6T679-F1
#
_cell.length_a   1.000
_cell.length_b   1.000
_cell.length_c   1.000
_cell.angle_alpha   90.00
_cell.angle_beta   90.00
_cell.angle_gamma   90.00
#
_symmetry.space_group_name_H-M   'P 1'
#
loop_
_entity.id
_entity.type
_entity.pdbx_description
1 polymer ?
#
loop_
_entity_poly.entity_id
_entity_poly.type
_entity_poly.pdbx_seq_one_letter_code
_entity_poly.pdbx_strand_id
1 'polypeptide(L)'
;MLRPATGPMPSADATVLVNYIGYLAATGEMFDQGMRSPLPLDGVIPGFAQGLQKVGRTGVIRLCIPAAMGYGDQASGPIPANSDLVFQIELLDFRTPAEMEEMRKATSGEPAPQQDAPPQP
;
A
#
# COMPACT_ATOMS: atom_id res chain seq x y z
N MET A 1 -2.78 -14.75 -6.25
CA MET A 1 -2.77 -13.50 -7.06
C MET A 1 -3.83 -13.64 -8.14
N LEU A 2 -4.65 -12.62 -8.39
CA LEU A 2 -5.78 -12.70 -9.33
C LEU A 2 -5.43 -12.11 -10.71
N ARG A 3 -4.61 -11.05 -10.75
CA ARG A 3 -4.00 -10.53 -11.97
C ARG A 3 -2.58 -10.05 -11.65
N PRO A 4 -1.53 -10.69 -12.23
CA PRO A 4 -0.18 -10.20 -12.07
C PRO A 4 -0.01 -8.88 -12.84
N ALA A 5 0.69 -7.94 -12.22
CA ALA A 5 1.24 -6.78 -12.91
C ALA A 5 2.76 -6.77 -12.71
N THR A 6 3.50 -6.69 -13.81
CA THR A 6 4.96 -6.58 -13.82
C THR A 6 5.33 -5.10 -13.81
N GLY A 7 6.07 -4.65 -12.80
CA GLY A 7 6.42 -3.24 -12.66
C GLY A 7 7.02 -2.93 -11.28
N PRO A 8 7.32 -1.65 -11.01
CA PRO A 8 7.75 -1.22 -9.69
C PRO A 8 6.70 -1.61 -8.64
N MET A 9 7.19 -1.99 -7.47
CA MET A 9 6.37 -2.32 -6.30
C MET A 9 6.43 -1.16 -5.31
N PRO A 10 5.36 -0.93 -4.52
CA PRO A 10 5.39 0.11 -3.51
C PRO A 10 6.41 -0.24 -2.42
N SER A 11 7.13 0.78 -1.92
CA SER A 11 7.95 0.67 -0.71
C SER A 11 7.07 0.71 0.55
N ALA A 12 7.58 0.29 1.70
CA ALA A 12 6.82 0.21 2.95
C ALA A 12 6.28 1.56 3.46
N ASP A 13 6.88 2.66 3.02
CA ASP A 13 6.51 4.06 3.31
C ASP A 13 5.71 4.73 2.18
N ALA A 14 5.35 3.98 1.12
CA ALA A 14 4.58 4.51 0.01
C ALA A 14 3.12 4.76 0.40
N THR A 15 2.51 5.75 -0.25
CA THR A 15 1.05 5.90 -0.28
C THR A 15 0.52 5.24 -1.55
N VAL A 16 -0.34 4.24 -1.38
CA VAL A 16 -0.99 3.51 -2.46
C VAL A 16 -2.38 4.07 -2.75
N LEU A 17 -2.85 3.94 -3.98
CA LEU A 17 -4.22 4.19 -4.40
C LEU A 17 -4.86 2.86 -4.77
N VAL A 18 -5.91 2.46 -4.07
CA VAL A 18 -6.49 1.12 -4.20
C VAL A 18 -8.01 1.13 -4.34
N ASN A 19 -8.54 0.10 -5.00
CA ASN A 19 -9.89 -0.39 -4.73
C ASN A 19 -9.76 -1.63 -3.85
N TYR A 20 -10.58 -1.77 -2.82
CA TYR A 20 -10.56 -2.97 -1.99
C TYR A 20 -11.91 -3.32 -1.40
N ILE A 21 -12.07 -4.61 -1.08
CA ILE A 21 -13.15 -5.12 -0.25
C ILE A 21 -12.54 -6.07 0.79
N GLY A 22 -12.94 -5.90 2.05
CA GLY A 22 -12.54 -6.71 3.19
C GLY A 22 -13.68 -7.60 3.69
N TYR A 23 -13.38 -8.87 3.91
CA TYR A 23 -14.31 -9.89 4.39
C TYR A 23 -13.77 -10.60 5.63
N LEU A 24 -14.65 -10.97 6.55
CA LEU A 24 -14.34 -11.90 7.63
C LEU A 24 -14.15 -13.30 7.03
N ALA A 25 -13.00 -13.94 7.25
CA ALA A 25 -12.71 -15.24 6.65
C ALA A 25 -13.69 -16.33 7.13
N ALA A 26 -14.14 -16.25 8.38
CA ALA A 26 -15.01 -17.23 8.99
C ALA A 26 -16.45 -17.21 8.43
N THR A 27 -16.99 -16.04 8.12
CA THR A 27 -18.40 -15.87 7.73
C THR A 27 -18.57 -15.47 6.26
N GLY A 28 -17.54 -14.91 5.64
CA GLY A 28 -17.64 -14.26 4.33
C GLY A 28 -18.33 -12.90 4.36
N GLU A 29 -18.68 -12.39 5.54
CA GLU A 29 -19.34 -11.08 5.69
C GLU A 29 -18.36 -9.96 5.34
N MET A 30 -18.82 -9.04 4.48
CA MET A 30 -18.07 -7.84 4.13
C MET A 30 -18.09 -6.87 5.32
N PHE A 31 -16.92 -6.46 5.80
CA PHE A 31 -16.80 -5.54 6.92
C PHE A 31 -16.29 -4.14 6.50
N ASP A 32 -15.62 -4.05 5.36
CA ASP A 32 -15.06 -2.78 4.85
C ASP A 32 -14.91 -2.81 3.32
N GLN A 33 -14.95 -1.63 2.70
CA GLN A 33 -14.66 -1.44 1.28
C GLN A 33 -14.20 -0.01 1.00
N GLY A 34 -13.35 0.14 -0.02
CA GLY A 34 -12.88 1.43 -0.49
C GLY A 34 -12.76 1.48 -2.01
N MET A 35 -13.03 2.64 -2.58
CA MET A 35 -12.90 2.89 -4.02
C MET A 35 -12.01 4.11 -4.25
N ARG A 36 -10.94 3.93 -5.03
CA ARG A 36 -9.88 4.94 -5.25
C ARG A 36 -9.40 5.55 -3.92
N SER A 37 -9.23 4.71 -2.90
CA SER A 37 -8.83 5.14 -1.56
C SER A 37 -7.31 5.29 -1.48
N PRO A 38 -6.80 6.47 -1.10
CA PRO A 38 -5.38 6.64 -0.79
C PRO A 38 -5.07 6.07 0.60
N LEU A 39 -4.11 5.16 0.70
CA LEU A 39 -3.70 4.52 1.94
C LEU A 39 -2.18 4.59 2.12
N PRO A 40 -1.66 5.16 3.22
CA PRO A 40 -0.26 5.03 3.58
C PRO A 40 0.02 3.60 4.08
N LEU A 41 1.03 2.93 3.53
CA LEU A 41 1.33 1.54 3.90
C LEU A 41 1.83 1.37 5.34
N ASP A 42 2.36 2.43 5.95
CA ASP A 42 2.74 2.45 7.38
C ASP A 42 1.54 2.61 8.34
N GLY A 43 0.38 3.03 7.82
CA GLY A 43 -0.84 3.26 8.60
C GLY A 43 -1.87 2.12 8.55
N VAL A 44 -1.56 1.01 7.86
CA VAL A 44 -2.46 -0.13 7.69
C VAL A 44 -1.94 -1.38 8.40
N ILE A 45 -2.79 -2.40 8.52
CA ILE A 45 -2.43 -3.66 9.16
C ILE A 45 -1.23 -4.34 8.46
N PRO A 46 -0.31 -5.00 9.20
CA PRO A 46 0.93 -5.55 8.64
C PRO A 46 0.73 -6.50 7.45
N GLY A 47 -0.28 -7.37 7.51
CA GLY A 47 -0.55 -8.32 6.43
C GLY A 47 -0.98 -7.63 5.12
N PHE A 48 -1.66 -6.49 5.23
CA PHE A 48 -2.08 -5.70 4.06
C PHE A 48 -0.87 -5.00 3.44
N ALA A 49 -0.05 -4.34 4.26
CA ALA A 49 1.17 -3.68 3.82
C ALA A 49 2.15 -4.65 3.15
N GLN A 50 2.41 -5.81 3.76
CA GLN A 50 3.29 -6.82 3.18
C GLN A 50 2.74 -7.45 1.90
N GLY A 51 1.41 -7.60 1.81
CA GLY A 51 0.76 -8.12 0.61
C GLY A 51 0.88 -7.16 -0.58
N LEU A 52 0.70 -5.86 -0.35
CA LEU A 52 0.78 -4.85 -1.42
C LEU A 52 2.19 -4.60 -1.93
N GLN A 53 3.22 -4.80 -1.10
CA GLN A 53 4.62 -4.76 -1.54
C GLN A 53 4.99 -5.88 -2.54
N LYS A 54 4.09 -6.83 -2.79
CA LYS A 54 4.30 -7.95 -3.74
C LYS A 54 3.52 -7.81 -5.05
N VAL A 55 2.79 -6.70 -5.24
CA VAL A 55 2.00 -6.45 -6.45
C VAL A 55 2.43 -5.13 -7.10
N GLY A 56 2.67 -5.16 -8.41
CA GLY A 56 2.95 -3.95 -9.19
C GLY A 56 1.69 -3.12 -9.44
N ARG A 57 1.88 -1.87 -9.92
CA ARG A 57 0.79 -0.98 -10.37
C ARG A 57 -0.20 -1.73 -11.27
N THR A 58 -1.50 -1.47 -11.11
CA THR A 58 -2.64 -2.11 -11.82
C THR A 58 -2.90 -3.59 -11.49
N GLY A 59 -2.13 -4.19 -10.59
CA GLY A 59 -2.29 -5.59 -10.22
C GLY A 59 -3.47 -5.84 -9.28
N VAL A 60 -4.04 -7.04 -9.37
CA VAL A 60 -5.16 -7.49 -8.52
C VAL A 60 -4.72 -8.67 -7.68
N ILE A 61 -4.86 -8.55 -6.36
CA ILE A 61 -4.45 -9.55 -5.39
C ILE A 61 -5.59 -9.87 -4.43
N ARG A 62 -5.63 -11.15 -4.01
CA ARG A 62 -6.44 -11.57 -2.87
C ARG A 62 -5.49 -11.98 -1.76
N LEU A 63 -5.65 -11.36 -0.59
CA LEU A 63 -4.84 -11.60 0.60
C LEU A 63 -5.69 -12.33 1.63
N CYS A 64 -5.14 -13.40 2.19
CA CYS A 64 -5.65 -14.00 3.42
C CYS A 64 -4.70 -13.58 4.54
N ILE A 65 -5.21 -12.82 5.50
CA ILE A 65 -4.44 -12.21 6.57
C ILE A 65 -4.86 -12.89 7.88
N PRO A 66 -3.98 -13.70 8.48
CA PRO A 66 -4.24 -14.26 9.80
C PRO A 66 -4.42 -13.15 10.84
N ALA A 67 -5.21 -13.39 11.88
CA ALA A 67 -5.51 -12.40 12.92
C ALA A 67 -4.25 -11.69 13.46
N ALA A 68 -3.15 -12.43 13.69
CA ALA A 68 -1.87 -11.90 14.17
C ALA A 68 -1.23 -10.83 13.25
N MET A 69 -1.57 -10.83 11.96
CA MET A 69 -1.12 -9.84 10.97
C MET A 69 -2.21 -8.82 10.61
N GLY A 70 -3.36 -8.91 11.28
CA GLY A 70 -4.53 -8.03 11.16
C GLY A 70 -4.75 -7.23 12.45
N TYR A 71 -5.89 -7.45 13.11
CA TYR A 71 -6.28 -6.77 14.35
C TYR A 71 -5.95 -7.55 15.63
N GLY A 72 -5.35 -8.74 15.51
CA GLY A 72 -4.90 -9.54 16.66
C GLY A 72 -6.05 -10.00 17.56
N ASP A 73 -5.81 -9.91 18.87
CA ASP A 73 -6.75 -10.27 19.93
C ASP A 73 -7.73 -9.14 20.29
N GLN A 74 -7.70 -8.03 19.56
CA GLN A 74 -8.59 -6.89 19.76
C GLN A 74 -9.76 -6.92 18.77
N ALA A 75 -10.96 -6.59 19.25
CA ALA A 75 -12.08 -6.30 18.36
C ALA A 75 -11.97 -4.88 17.79
N SER A 76 -12.37 -4.69 16.54
CA SER A 76 -12.31 -3.40 15.85
C SER A 76 -13.56 -3.19 15.00
N GLY A 77 -14.46 -2.32 15.46
CA GLY A 77 -15.76 -2.07 14.81
C GLY A 77 -16.52 -3.38 14.55
N PRO A 78 -16.84 -3.73 13.28
CA PRO A 78 -17.52 -4.98 12.93
C PRO A 78 -16.62 -6.23 12.97
N ILE A 79 -15.33 -6.11 13.29
CA ILE A 79 -14.36 -7.20 13.26
C ILE A 79 -14.19 -7.78 14.67
N PRO A 80 -14.58 -9.04 14.91
CA PRO A 80 -14.32 -9.70 16.20
C PRO A 80 -12.82 -9.90 16.47
N ALA A 81 -12.45 -9.98 17.74
CA ALA A 81 -11.10 -10.39 18.15
C ALA A 81 -10.72 -11.76 17.55
N ASN A 82 -9.45 -11.94 17.22
CA ASN A 82 -8.89 -13.16 16.62
C ASN A 82 -9.52 -13.54 15.26
N SER A 83 -10.01 -12.56 14.51
CA SER A 83 -10.57 -12.80 13.18
C SER A 83 -9.50 -12.83 12.09
N ASP A 84 -9.49 -13.91 11.32
CA ASP A 84 -8.80 -13.95 10.03
C ASP A 84 -9.57 -13.13 9.00
N LEU A 85 -8.85 -12.43 8.14
CA LEU A 85 -9.41 -11.50 7.16
C LEU A 85 -9.07 -11.93 5.75
N VAL A 86 -9.97 -11.64 4.82
CA VAL A 86 -9.75 -11.79 3.40
C VAL A 86 -9.94 -10.44 2.73
N PHE A 87 -8.92 -9.97 2.01
CA PHE A 87 -9.02 -8.77 1.20
C PHE A 87 -8.92 -9.11 -0.28
N GLN A 88 -9.79 -8.52 -1.09
CA GLN A 88 -9.62 -8.43 -2.53
C GLN A 88 -9.23 -6.99 -2.85
N ILE A 89 -8.07 -6.80 -3.49
CA ILE A 89 -7.46 -5.49 -3.70
C ILE A 89 -7.05 -5.35 -5.16
N GLU A 90 -7.38 -4.21 -5.75
CA GLU A 90 -6.81 -3.73 -7.00
C GLU A 90 -5.92 -2.52 -6.69
N LEU A 91 -4.62 -2.65 -6.94
CA LEU A 91 -3.66 -1.56 -6.80
C LEU A 91 -3.75 -0.69 -8.04
N LEU A 92 -4.33 0.50 -7.95
CA LEU A 92 -4.47 1.41 -9.08
C LEU A 92 -3.17 2.13 -9.37
N ASP A 93 -2.58 2.72 -8.33
CA ASP A 93 -1.36 3.49 -8.41
C ASP A 93 -0.67 3.58 -7.04
N PHE A 94 0.53 4.12 -6.98
CA PHE A 94 1.19 4.51 -5.74
C PHE A 94 2.24 5.57 -6.02
N ARG A 95 2.57 6.38 -5.00
CA ARG A 95 3.71 7.30 -5.07
C ARG A 95 4.88 6.74 -4.29
N THR A 96 6.01 6.62 -4.97
CA THR A 96 7.28 6.30 -4.31
C THR A 96 7.84 7.53 -3.60
N PRO A 97 8.66 7.35 -2.55
CA PRO A 97 9.40 8.45 -1.94
C PRO A 97 10.24 9.24 -2.95
N ALA A 98 10.81 8.55 -3.95
CA ALA A 98 11.56 9.18 -5.03
C ALA A 98 10.66 10.08 -5.90
N GLU A 99 9.48 9.62 -6.30
CA GLU A 99 8.52 10.44 -7.06
C GLU A 99 8.01 11.63 -6.23
N MET A 100 7.81 11.44 -4.93
CA MET A 100 7.41 12.52 -4.02
C MET A 100 8.52 13.57 -3.88
N GLU A 101 9.78 13.14 -3.78
CA GLU A 101 10.93 14.02 -3.70
C GLU A 101 11.14 14.80 -5.00
N GLU A 102 11.05 14.15 -6.16
CA GLU A 102 11.09 14.82 -7.46
C GLU A 102 9.92 15.82 -7.60
N MET A 103 8.73 15.48 -7.10
CA MET A 103 7.59 16.39 -7.12
C MET A 103 7.75 17.56 -6.15
N ARG A 104 8.36 17.38 -4.98
CA ARG A 104 8.75 18.48 -4.07
C ARG A 104 9.75 19.41 -4.75
N LYS A 105 10.79 18.86 -5.38
CA LYS A 105 11.79 19.65 -6.14
C LYS A 105 11.16 20.41 -7.29
N ALA A 106 10.22 19.79 -8.02
CA ALA A 106 9.52 20.41 -9.14
C ALA A 106 8.53 21.51 -8.71
N THR A 107 7.91 21.39 -7.53
CA THR A 107 6.93 22.38 -7.04
C THR A 107 7.60 23.52 -6.24
N SER A 108 8.82 23.31 -5.74
CA SER A 108 9.54 24.29 -4.90
C SER A 108 10.55 25.17 -5.65
N GLY A 109 10.82 24.94 -6.95
CA GLY A 109 11.67 25.85 -7.73
C GLY A 109 13.11 25.98 -7.22
N GLU A 110 13.67 24.93 -6.61
CA GLU A 110 15.06 24.93 -6.14
C GLU A 110 15.93 24.05 -7.08
N PRO A 111 17.01 24.58 -7.67
CA PRO A 111 17.81 23.85 -8.64
C PRO A 111 18.58 22.71 -7.95
N ALA A 112 18.68 21.57 -8.64
CA ALA A 112 19.41 20.40 -8.18
C ALA A 112 20.85 20.74 -7.73
N PRO A 113 21.37 20.13 -6.66
CA PRO A 113 22.76 20.32 -6.25
C PRO A 113 23.68 19.75 -7.35
N GLN A 114 24.40 20.65 -8.01
CA GLN A 114 25.34 20.33 -9.07
C GLN A 114 26.59 19.71 -8.43
N GLN A 115 26.77 18.40 -8.61
CA GLN A 115 27.98 17.68 -8.24
C GLN A 115 29.14 18.05 -9.17
N ASP A 116 30.26 18.41 -8.55
CA ASP A 116 31.64 18.37 -9.03
C ASP A 116 31.96 18.92 -10.44
N ALA A 117 32.54 20.13 -10.47
CA ALA A 117 33.57 20.47 -11.43
C ALA A 117 34.83 20.91 -10.67
N PRO A 118 36.02 20.34 -10.96
CA PRO A 118 37.26 20.65 -10.25
C PRO A 118 37.72 22.09 -10.49
N PRO A 119 38.54 22.68 -9.60
CA PRO A 119 39.03 24.04 -9.78
C PRO A 119 39.99 24.05 -10.97
N GLN A 120 39.74 24.93 -11.94
CA GLN A 120 40.70 25.20 -13.01
C GLN A 120 41.56 26.42 -12.65
N PRO A 121 42.85 26.44 -13.06
CA PRO A 121 43.91 27.28 -12.49
C PRO A 121 43.77 28.78 -12.76
#